data_AF-A0A8C8J4V7-F1
#
_entry.id   AF-A0A8C8J4V7-F1
#
_cell.length_a   1.000
_cell.length_b   1.000
_cell.length_c   1.000
_cell.angle_alpha   90.00
_cell.angle_beta   90.00
_cell.angle_gamma   90.00
#
_symmetry.space_group_name_H-M   'P 1'
#
loop_
_entity.id
_entity.type
_entity.pdbx_description
1 polymer ?
#
loop_
_entity_poly.entity_id
_entity_poly.type
_entity_poly.pdbx_seq_one_letter_code
_entity_poly.pdbx_strand_id
1 'polypeptide(L)'
;MQTMMNTLGAHYSSSKSVNSTTEERVFEGEGITLSCNYTGSYSTDTLLWYQQYPRSKPEFLLLITEGGLKTHNESTHPRLSVKLNDEKTRVDLEITSAEVTDSALYYCALRPTVTGNPETLYKNLTSHNIL
;
A
#
# COMPACT_ATOMS: atom_id res chain seq x y z
N MET A 1 -9.26 26.02 -1.42
CA MET A 1 -8.05 25.93 -2.28
C MET A 1 -7.96 24.49 -2.81
N GLN A 2 -7.02 24.14 -3.70
CA GLN A 2 -6.95 22.80 -4.33
C GLN A 2 -5.83 21.97 -3.71
N THR A 3 -6.09 20.66 -3.55
CA THR A 3 -5.15 19.65 -3.09
C THR A 3 -4.69 18.81 -4.28
N MET A 4 -3.39 18.58 -4.41
CA MET A 4 -2.82 17.73 -5.47
C MET A 4 -2.30 16.42 -4.88
N MET A 5 -2.82 15.30 -5.38
CA MET A 5 -2.45 13.96 -4.93
C MET A 5 -1.96 13.15 -6.12
N ASN A 6 -0.80 12.52 -5.96
CA ASN A 6 -0.26 11.62 -6.97
C ASN A 6 -0.15 10.24 -6.34
N THR A 7 -0.38 9.17 -7.11
CA THR A 7 -0.11 7.81 -6.62
C THR A 7 0.90 7.08 -7.48
N LEU A 8 1.72 6.27 -6.82
CA LEU A 8 2.68 5.38 -7.46
C LEU A 8 2.59 3.98 -6.89
N GLY A 9 2.52 3.01 -7.79
CA GLY A 9 2.59 1.60 -7.47
C GLY A 9 4.02 1.12 -7.31
N ALA A 10 4.34 0.47 -6.20
CA ALA A 10 5.62 -0.20 -5.99
C ALA A 10 5.42 -1.71 -5.77
N HIS A 11 6.20 -2.54 -6.45
CA HIS A 11 6.18 -3.99 -6.30
C HIS A 11 7.57 -4.52 -5.94
N TYR A 12 7.61 -5.56 -5.11
CA TYR A 12 8.87 -6.20 -4.71
C TYR A 12 9.30 -7.35 -5.64
N SER A 13 8.37 -7.91 -6.42
CA SER A 13 8.61 -9.09 -7.28
C SER A 13 8.31 -8.77 -8.74
N SER A 14 9.20 -9.18 -9.65
CA SER A 14 9.05 -8.97 -11.10
C SER A 14 7.79 -9.61 -11.71
N SER A 15 7.19 -10.59 -11.02
CA SER A 15 5.94 -11.24 -11.42
C SER A 15 4.67 -10.52 -10.97
N LYS A 16 4.80 -9.46 -10.17
CA LYS A 16 3.68 -8.69 -9.62
C LYS A 16 3.72 -7.29 -10.18
N SER A 17 2.57 -6.81 -10.58
CA SER A 17 2.36 -5.44 -11.05
C SER A 17 1.51 -4.70 -10.04
N VAL A 18 1.78 -3.40 -9.91
CA VAL A 18 0.95 -2.48 -9.15
C VAL A 18 0.71 -1.28 -10.07
N ASN A 19 -0.55 -0.98 -10.35
CA ASN A 19 -0.95 0.22 -11.08
C ASN A 19 -1.76 1.13 -10.15
N SER A 20 -1.64 2.43 -10.36
CA SER A 20 -2.25 3.43 -9.48
C SER A 20 -2.62 4.68 -10.26
N THR A 21 -3.55 5.49 -9.73
CA THR A 21 -4.01 6.74 -10.36
C THR A 21 -2.93 7.82 -10.36
N THR A 22 -2.53 8.31 -11.52
CA THR A 22 -1.26 9.03 -11.67
C THR A 22 -1.22 10.44 -11.08
N GLU A 23 -2.29 11.22 -11.23
CA GLU A 23 -2.42 12.58 -10.69
C GLU A 23 -3.90 12.95 -10.57
N GLU A 24 -4.32 13.35 -9.38
CA GLU A 24 -5.67 13.78 -9.08
C GLU A 24 -5.65 15.15 -8.40
N ARG A 25 -6.65 15.99 -8.74
CA ARG A 25 -6.85 17.30 -8.14
C ARG A 25 -8.25 17.38 -7.58
N VAL A 26 -8.34 17.78 -6.32
CA VAL A 26 -9.60 17.84 -5.59
C VAL A 26 -9.68 19.17 -4.85
N PHE A 27 -10.87 19.74 -4.74
CA PHE A 27 -11.06 20.94 -3.93
C PHE A 27 -11.10 20.56 -2.45
N GLU A 28 -10.58 21.45 -1.60
CA GLU A 28 -10.71 21.27 -0.15
C GLU A 28 -12.17 21.03 0.25
N GLY A 29 -12.37 20.08 1.15
CA GLY A 29 -13.70 19.66 1.61
C GLY A 29 -14.28 18.49 0.82
N GLU A 30 -13.87 18.26 -0.43
CA GLU A 30 -14.37 17.17 -1.27
C GLU A 30 -13.68 15.83 -0.98
N GLY A 31 -14.38 14.74 -1.25
CA GLY A 31 -13.84 13.40 -1.10
C GLY A 31 -13.03 12.97 -2.33
N ILE A 32 -12.01 12.16 -2.11
CA ILE A 32 -11.19 11.57 -3.17
C ILE A 32 -10.86 10.10 -2.86
N THR A 33 -10.78 9.29 -3.91
CA THR A 33 -10.40 7.89 -3.83
C THR A 33 -9.16 7.64 -4.66
N LEU A 34 -8.10 7.13 -4.01
CA LEU A 34 -6.87 6.72 -4.64
C LEU A 34 -6.87 5.20 -4.80
N SER A 35 -6.95 4.73 -6.05
CA SER A 35 -7.02 3.29 -6.34
C SER A 35 -5.66 2.70 -6.65
N CYS A 36 -5.45 1.47 -6.18
CA CYS A 36 -4.26 0.68 -6.45
C CYS A 36 -4.66 -0.74 -6.85
N ASN A 37 -4.52 -1.10 -8.14
CA ASN A 37 -4.71 -2.49 -8.55
C ASN A 37 -3.38 -3.22 -8.51
N TYR A 38 -3.44 -4.51 -8.17
CA TYR A 38 -2.27 -5.35 -8.04
C TYR A 38 -2.50 -6.74 -8.61
N THR A 39 -1.43 -7.37 -9.08
CA THR A 39 -1.42 -8.79 -9.41
C THR A 39 -0.69 -9.56 -8.30
N GLY A 40 -1.42 -10.38 -7.56
CA GLY A 40 -0.94 -11.05 -6.36
C GLY A 40 -2.03 -11.89 -5.71
N SER A 41 -1.80 -12.31 -4.48
CA SER A 41 -2.74 -13.13 -3.71
C SER A 41 -2.97 -12.52 -2.33
N TYR A 42 -4.19 -12.06 -2.10
CA TYR A 42 -4.60 -11.46 -0.82
C TYR A 42 -4.35 -12.36 0.42
N SER A 43 -4.34 -13.69 0.26
CA SER A 43 -4.07 -14.61 1.35
C SER A 43 -2.59 -14.73 1.74
N THR A 44 -1.68 -14.35 0.84
CA THR A 44 -0.22 -14.48 1.06
C THR A 44 0.53 -13.17 0.93
N ASP A 45 -0.14 -12.11 0.50
CA ASP A 45 0.43 -10.78 0.37
C ASP A 45 -0.11 -9.81 1.41
N THR A 46 0.76 -8.89 1.78
CA THR A 46 0.43 -7.73 2.60
C THR A 46 0.36 -6.51 1.71
N LEU A 47 -0.73 -5.75 1.82
CA LEU A 47 -0.92 -4.48 1.13
C LEU A 47 -0.59 -3.34 2.10
N LEU A 48 0.19 -2.37 1.64
CA LEU A 48 0.63 -1.24 2.45
C LEU A 48 0.37 0.07 1.72
N TRP A 49 0.02 1.10 2.47
CA TRP A 49 -0.05 2.48 1.99
C TRP A 49 0.94 3.36 2.73
N TYR A 50 1.62 4.23 1.98
CA TYR A 50 2.52 5.24 2.49
C TYR A 50 2.16 6.60 1.91
N GLN A 51 2.47 7.67 2.66
CA GLN A 51 2.41 9.05 2.21
C GLN A 51 3.82 9.63 2.22
N GLN A 52 4.17 10.41 1.21
CA GLN A 52 5.44 11.10 1.15
C GLN A 52 5.24 12.56 0.76
N TYR A 53 5.57 13.45 1.69
CA TYR A 53 5.66 14.88 1.41
C TYR A 53 6.89 15.19 0.54
N PRO A 54 6.87 16.29 -0.24
CA PRO A 54 8.00 16.69 -1.05
C PRO A 54 9.32 16.75 -0.26
N ARG A 55 10.33 16.02 -0.72
CA ARG A 55 11.68 15.91 -0.09
C ARG A 55 11.69 15.26 1.30
N SER A 56 10.62 14.57 1.70
CA SER A 56 10.56 13.79 2.94
C SER A 56 10.73 12.29 2.66
N LYS A 57 10.91 11.48 3.71
CA LYS A 57 10.83 10.02 3.59
C LYS A 57 9.36 9.56 3.52
N PRO A 58 9.05 8.40 2.92
CA PRO A 58 7.71 7.81 3.02
C PRO A 58 7.34 7.50 4.47
N GLU A 59 6.13 7.90 4.85
CA GLU A 59 5.52 7.66 6.16
C GLU A 59 4.43 6.60 6.02
N PHE A 60 4.42 5.63 6.93
CA PHE A 60 3.48 4.53 6.90
C PHE A 60 2.09 5.00 7.35
N LEU A 61 1.08 4.76 6.53
CA LEU A 61 -0.32 5.06 6.88
C LEU A 61 -1.00 3.84 7.48
N LEU A 62 -0.96 2.72 6.75
CA LEU A 62 -1.74 1.54 7.09
C LEU A 62 -1.30 0.26 6.36
N LEU A 63 -1.76 -0.86 6.89
CA LEU A 63 -1.47 -2.21 6.41
C LEU A 63 -2.71 -3.11 6.46
N ILE A 64 -2.89 -3.88 5.39
CA ILE A 64 -4.00 -4.80 5.18
C ILE A 64 -3.42 -6.19 4.91
N THR A 65 -4.01 -7.19 5.55
CA THR A 65 -3.68 -8.62 5.38
C THR A 65 -4.95 -9.38 5.05
N GLU A 66 -4.86 -10.70 4.85
CA GLU A 66 -6.03 -11.56 4.67
C GLU A 66 -7.15 -11.33 5.69
N GLY A 67 -6.77 -11.11 6.96
CA GLY A 67 -7.69 -10.85 8.06
C GLY A 67 -8.18 -9.40 8.16
N GLY A 68 -8.13 -8.63 7.06
CA GLY A 68 -8.55 -7.24 6.97
C GLY A 68 -7.48 -6.22 7.36
N LEU A 69 -7.91 -4.99 7.59
CA LEU A 69 -7.08 -3.87 8.07
C LEU A 69 -6.48 -4.23 9.43
N LYS A 70 -5.16 -4.19 9.55
CA LYS A 70 -4.45 -4.54 10.81
C LYS A 70 -3.88 -3.33 11.53
N THR A 71 -3.52 -2.28 10.81
CA THR A 71 -2.93 -1.09 11.41
C THR A 71 -3.42 0.11 10.66
N HIS A 72 -4.07 1.03 11.38
CA HIS A 72 -4.46 2.36 10.93
C HIS A 72 -4.46 3.26 12.16
N ASN A 73 -3.76 4.39 12.11
CA ASN A 73 -3.77 5.35 13.21
C ASN A 73 -4.90 6.37 12.99
N GLU A 74 -6.12 5.95 13.31
CA GLU A 74 -7.34 6.77 13.20
C GLU A 74 -7.22 8.10 13.95
N SER A 75 -6.49 8.15 15.06
CA SER A 75 -6.30 9.38 15.83
C SER A 75 -5.51 10.44 15.06
N THR A 76 -4.56 10.02 14.22
CA THR A 76 -3.77 10.94 13.37
C THR A 76 -4.40 11.18 12.00
N HIS A 77 -5.20 10.23 11.51
CA HIS A 77 -5.77 10.27 10.16
C HIS A 77 -7.27 9.92 10.15
N PRO A 78 -8.13 10.68 10.85
CA PRO A 78 -9.55 10.34 11.00
C PRO A 78 -10.34 10.42 9.69
N ARG A 79 -9.80 11.12 8.69
CA ARG A 79 -10.42 11.31 7.37
C ARG A 79 -10.07 10.20 6.37
N LEU A 80 -9.11 9.32 6.72
CA LEU A 80 -8.65 8.22 5.87
C LEU A 80 -9.43 6.94 6.14
N SER A 81 -9.88 6.28 5.08
CA SER A 81 -10.45 4.93 5.10
C SER A 81 -9.89 4.08 3.98
N VAL A 82 -10.08 2.76 4.08
CA VAL A 82 -9.57 1.80 3.12
C VAL A 82 -10.65 0.82 2.72
N LYS A 83 -10.67 0.50 1.43
CA LYS A 83 -11.59 -0.48 0.88
C LYS A 83 -10.87 -1.45 -0.05
N LEU A 84 -11.08 -2.73 0.15
CA LEU A 84 -10.68 -3.78 -0.78
C LEU A 84 -11.87 -4.09 -1.69
N ASN A 85 -11.65 -4.25 -2.99
CA ASN A 85 -12.71 -4.72 -3.89
C ASN A 85 -13.04 -6.20 -3.64
N ASP A 86 -14.22 -6.63 -4.07
CA ASP A 86 -14.71 -8.00 -3.87
C ASP A 86 -13.81 -9.06 -4.53
N GLU A 87 -13.21 -8.71 -5.68
CA GLU A 87 -12.29 -9.61 -6.40
C GLU A 87 -10.91 -9.70 -5.72
N LYS A 88 -10.63 -8.85 -4.72
CA LYS A 88 -9.36 -8.77 -3.99
C LYS A 88 -8.17 -8.54 -4.93
N THR A 89 -8.34 -7.64 -5.88
CA THR A 89 -7.32 -7.23 -6.88
C THR A 89 -7.06 -5.73 -6.85
N ARG A 90 -7.82 -4.97 -6.07
CA ARG A 90 -7.72 -3.52 -5.91
C ARG A 90 -7.92 -3.10 -4.47
N VAL A 91 -7.05 -2.21 -4.00
CA VAL A 91 -7.20 -1.51 -2.73
C VAL A 91 -7.35 -0.02 -2.99
N ASP A 92 -8.38 0.56 -2.39
CA ASP A 92 -8.73 1.96 -2.49
C ASP A 92 -8.40 2.63 -1.15
N LEU A 93 -7.66 3.75 -1.19
CA LEU A 93 -7.48 4.68 -0.07
C LEU A 93 -8.44 5.85 -0.28
N GLU A 94 -9.37 6.02 0.63
CA GLU A 94 -10.40 7.05 0.58
C GLU A 94 -10.05 8.18 1.56
N ILE A 95 -10.15 9.42 1.09
CA ILE A 95 -10.00 10.62 1.90
C ILE A 95 -11.35 11.33 1.83
N THR A 96 -12.09 11.29 2.94
CA THR A 96 -13.50 11.70 2.97
C THR A 96 -13.72 13.20 2.80
N SER A 97 -12.73 14.02 3.16
CA SER A 97 -12.76 15.47 3.01
C SER A 97 -11.34 15.97 2.88
N ALA A 98 -10.90 16.34 1.67
CA ALA A 98 -9.51 16.68 1.40
C ALA A 98 -9.10 18.01 2.05
N GLU A 99 -7.88 18.07 2.55
CA GLU A 99 -7.20 19.26 3.06
C GLU A 99 -5.89 19.48 2.30
N VAL A 100 -5.35 20.69 2.31
CA VAL A 100 -4.06 20.96 1.64
C VAL A 100 -2.90 20.17 2.24
N THR A 101 -2.98 19.86 3.53
CA THR A 101 -2.05 18.99 4.27
C THR A 101 -2.04 17.55 3.74
N ASP A 102 -3.04 17.15 2.94
CA ASP A 102 -3.06 15.85 2.28
C ASP A 102 -2.29 15.89 0.93
N SER A 103 -1.82 17.06 0.48
CA SER A 103 -1.06 17.16 -0.78
C SER A 103 0.27 16.43 -0.65
N ALA A 104 0.35 15.25 -1.25
CA ALA A 104 1.49 14.36 -1.14
C ALA A 104 1.51 13.32 -2.27
N LEU A 105 2.61 12.58 -2.31
CA LEU A 105 2.72 11.37 -3.09
C LEU A 105 2.30 10.17 -2.24
N TYR A 106 1.34 9.40 -2.71
CA TYR A 106 0.82 8.21 -2.04
C TYR A 106 1.34 6.95 -2.72
N TYR A 107 2.02 6.10 -1.96
CA TYR A 107 2.51 4.83 -2.48
C TYR A 107 1.65 3.69 -2.00
N CYS A 108 1.26 2.82 -2.92
CA CYS A 108 0.78 1.50 -2.54
C CYS A 108 1.86 0.45 -2.84
N ALA A 109 2.05 -0.47 -1.90
CA ALA A 109 3.06 -1.51 -1.99
C ALA A 109 2.47 -2.89 -1.68
N LEU A 110 2.95 -3.89 -2.42
CA LEU A 110 2.61 -5.29 -2.21
C LEU A 110 3.84 -6.05 -1.71
N ARG A 111 3.76 -6.57 -0.48
CA ARG A 111 4.84 -7.34 0.14
C ARG A 111 4.41 -8.81 0.30
N PRO A 112 5.12 -9.76 -0.33
CA PRO A 112 4.92 -11.17 -0.06
C PRO A 112 5.22 -11.51 1.40
N THR A 113 4.34 -12.28 2.04
CA THR A 113 4.68 -12.96 3.29
C THR A 113 5.36 -14.28 2.95
N VAL A 114 6.52 -14.53 3.56
CA VAL A 114 7.20 -15.81 3.39
C VAL A 114 6.38 -16.90 4.06
N THR A 115 5.75 -17.76 3.25
CA THR A 115 5.04 -18.97 3.70
C THR A 115 5.89 -20.24 3.51
N GLY A 116 7.21 -20.10 3.39
CA GLY A 116 8.12 -21.23 3.24
C GLY A 116 8.35 -21.94 4.59
N ASN A 117 8.23 -23.28 4.61
CA ASN A 117 8.72 -24.09 5.72
C ASN A 117 10.22 -23.75 5.94
N PRO A 118 10.61 -23.16 7.09
CA PRO A 118 12.01 -22.78 7.32
C PRO A 118 12.98 -23.97 7.27
N GLU A 119 12.49 -25.20 7.39
CA GLU A 119 13.31 -26.42 7.30
C GLU A 119 13.99 -26.62 5.92
N THR A 120 13.36 -26.19 4.82
CA THR A 120 13.96 -26.38 3.48
C THR A 120 15.05 -25.34 3.19
N LEU A 121 14.93 -24.13 3.76
CA LEU A 121 15.97 -23.10 3.67
C LEU A 121 17.22 -23.47 4.48
N TYR A 122 17.05 -24.11 5.65
CA TYR A 122 18.17 -24.56 6.47
C TYR A 122 19.01 -25.66 5.80
N LYS A 123 18.39 -26.54 5.01
CA LYS A 123 19.10 -27.59 4.24
C LYS A 123 19.91 -27.04 3.07
N ASN A 124 19.46 -25.95 2.44
CA ASN A 124 20.19 -25.33 1.33
C ASN A 124 21.34 -24.44 1.81
N LEU A 125 21.24 -23.83 2.99
CA LEU A 125 22.33 -23.05 3.60
C LEU A 125 23.46 -23.94 4.14
N THR A 126 23.14 -25.14 4.61
CA THR A 126 24.15 -26.12 5.07
C THR A 126 24.82 -26.89 3.93
N SER A 127 24.24 -26.91 2.72
CA SER A 127 24.83 -27.59 1.55
C SER A 127 25.64 -26.68 0.62
N HIS A 128 25.68 -25.36 0.86
CA HIS A 128 26.52 -24.41 0.10
C HIS A 128 27.75 -23.90 0.87
N ASN A 129 28.12 -24.52 1.99
CA ASN A 129 29.36 -24.23 2.71
C ASN A 129 30.12 -25.51 3.10
N ILE A 130 30.42 -26.37 2.13
CA ILE A 130 31.50 -27.34 2.28
C ILE A 130 32.41 -27.27 1.04
N LEU A 131 33.58 -26.66 1.29
CA LEU A 131 34.82 -26.54 0.52
C LEU A 131 34.86 -25.57 -0.66
#